data_AF-A0A3M7RGL4-F1
#
_entry.id   AF-A0A3M7RGL4-F1
#
_cell.length_a   1.000
_cell.length_b   1.000
_cell.length_c   1.000
_cell.angle_alpha   90.00
_cell.angle_beta   90.00
_cell.angle_gamma   90.00
#
_symmetry.space_group_name_H-M   'P 1'
#
loop_
_entity.id
_entity.type
_entity.pdbx_description
1 polymer ?
#
loop_
_entity_poly.entity_id
_entity_poly.type
_entity_poly.pdbx_seq_one_letter_code
_entity_poly.pdbx_strand_id
1 'polypeptide(L)'
;MPEQDGDKEICKMIDSKSLVKFTANEALSIFISCNLTQASYQFIRNIARQKNADIFPTYDEVLCAKNECFDKEINVDELKAEVNVQDLLNITARRLIQIESFSNKLTMLNGKAANEVCENSASKVCNICGAKSVNQLI
;
A
#
# COMPACT_ATOMS: atom_id res chain seq x y z
N MET A 1 21.05 24.27 51.68
CA MET A 1 21.41 24.49 50.25
C MET A 1 20.68 23.44 49.43
N PRO A 2 20.17 23.82 48.25
CA PRO A 2 18.97 23.26 47.65
C PRO A 2 19.18 21.96 46.88
N GLU A 3 18.04 21.32 46.62
CA GLU A 3 17.75 20.15 45.81
C GLU A 3 18.51 20.06 44.48
N GLN A 4 18.89 18.84 44.09
CA GLN A 4 18.84 18.45 42.68
C GLN A 4 18.09 17.11 42.57
N ASP A 5 16.79 17.28 42.36
CA ASP A 5 15.78 16.27 42.01
C ASP A 5 15.99 15.85 40.53
N GLY A 6 17.20 15.38 40.19
CA GLY A 6 17.64 15.15 38.81
C GLY A 6 17.26 13.77 38.22
N ASP A 7 16.83 12.83 39.05
CA ASP A 7 16.64 11.43 38.63
C ASP A 7 15.18 11.12 38.23
N LYS A 8 14.23 12.04 38.51
CA LYS A 8 12.80 11.85 38.20
C LYS A 8 12.39 12.34 36.82
N GLU A 9 13.26 13.07 36.12
CA GLU A 9 12.92 13.70 34.84
C GLU A 9 13.35 12.86 33.62
N ILE A 10 14.36 11.99 33.76
CA ILE A 10 14.80 11.08 32.69
C ILE A 10 13.79 9.94 32.48
N CYS A 11 13.08 9.51 33.54
CA CYS A 11 12.08 8.45 33.45
C CYS A 11 10.79 8.84 32.69
N LYS A 12 10.53 10.13 32.45
CA LYS A 12 9.29 10.60 31.80
C LYS A 12 9.33 10.69 30.27
N MET A 13 10.48 10.46 29.63
CA MET A 13 10.58 10.44 28.15
C MET A 13 10.42 9.04 27.54
N ILE A 14 10.33 7.99 28.37
CA ILE A 14 10.16 6.59 27.93
C ILE A 14 8.68 6.14 28.01
N ASP A 15 7.83 6.96 28.62
CA ASP A 15 6.40 6.67 28.76
C ASP A 15 5.64 6.87 27.43
N SER A 16 5.22 5.74 26.87
CA SER A 16 4.14 5.58 25.88
C SER A 16 4.39 5.97 24.41
N LYS A 17 5.49 5.51 23.80
CA LYS A 17 5.42 5.26 22.35
C LYS A 17 4.53 4.04 22.12
N SER A 18 3.25 4.28 21.83
CA SER A 18 2.26 3.24 21.56
C SER A 18 2.78 2.29 20.48
N LEU A 19 2.66 0.98 20.70
CA LEU A 19 3.00 -0.04 19.72
C LEU A 19 2.12 0.13 18.48
N VAL A 20 2.74 0.55 17.37
CA VAL A 20 2.08 0.63 16.07
C VAL A 20 2.13 -0.76 15.44
N LYS A 21 0.95 -1.29 15.08
CA LYS A 21 0.84 -2.56 14.39
C LYS A 21 1.15 -2.38 12.91
N PHE A 22 1.83 -3.37 12.31
CA PHE A 22 1.96 -3.43 10.87
C PHE A 22 0.59 -3.68 10.23
N THR A 23 0.35 -3.01 9.11
CA THR A 23 -0.77 -3.34 8.23
C THR A 23 -0.56 -4.72 7.60
N ALA A 24 -1.64 -5.32 7.10
CA ALA A 24 -1.58 -6.62 6.42
C ALA A 24 -0.63 -6.59 5.21
N ASN A 25 -0.62 -5.49 4.45
CA ASN A 25 0.25 -5.31 3.28
C ASN A 25 1.72 -5.15 3.65
N GLU A 26 2.04 -4.41 4.72
CA GLU A 26 3.42 -4.29 5.23
C GLU A 26 3.93 -5.64 5.75
N ALA A 27 3.08 -6.36 6.49
CA ALA A 27 3.43 -7.69 6.99
C ALA A 27 3.61 -8.70 5.85
N LEU A 28 2.79 -8.63 4.80
CA LEU A 28 2.95 -9.44 3.58
C LEU A 28 4.26 -9.12 2.85
N SER A 29 4.65 -7.84 2.79
CA SER A 29 5.95 -7.43 2.24
C SER A 29 7.09 -8.08 3.01
N ILE A 30 7.10 -8.01 4.34
CA ILE A 30 8.14 -8.65 5.17
C ILE A 30 8.14 -10.18 4.95
N PHE A 31 6.96 -10.79 4.89
CA PHE A 31 6.81 -12.23 4.66
C PHE A 31 7.48 -12.67 3.36
N ILE A 32 7.27 -11.93 2.26
CA ILE A 32 7.86 -12.20 0.95
C ILE A 32 9.36 -11.86 0.94
N SER A 33 9.75 -10.67 1.40
CA SER A 33 11.14 -10.22 1.39
C SER A 33 12.06 -11.12 2.20
N CYS A 34 11.56 -11.71 3.29
CA CYS A 34 12.31 -12.64 4.13
C CYS A 34 12.10 -14.12 3.77
N ASN A 35 11.34 -14.44 2.71
CA ASN A 35 10.99 -15.81 2.30
C ASN A 35 10.49 -16.68 3.47
N LEU A 36 9.58 -16.13 4.28
CA LEU A 36 9.10 -16.82 5.46
C LEU A 36 8.13 -17.95 5.10
N THR A 37 8.15 -19.01 5.89
CA THR A 37 7.06 -20.00 5.92
C THR A 37 5.97 -19.55 6.89
N GLN A 38 4.77 -20.12 6.78
CA GLN A 38 3.67 -19.85 7.72
C GLN A 38 4.10 -20.12 9.18
N ALA A 39 4.79 -21.24 9.42
CA ALA A 39 5.27 -21.61 10.76
C ALA A 39 6.29 -20.59 11.30
N SER A 40 7.26 -20.17 10.48
CA SER A 40 8.26 -19.17 10.88
C SER A 40 7.63 -17.81 11.17
N TYR A 41 6.65 -17.38 10.37
CA TYR A 41 5.92 -16.14 10.61
C TYR A 41 5.14 -16.18 11.94
N GLN A 42 4.41 -17.28 12.18
CA GLN A 42 3.68 -17.48 13.44
C GLN A 42 4.63 -17.53 14.64
N PHE A 43 5.79 -18.16 14.50
CA PHE A 43 6.82 -18.18 15.53
C PHE A 43 7.33 -16.78 15.88
N ILE A 44 7.68 -15.96 14.88
CA ILE A 44 8.12 -14.56 15.06
C ILE A 44 7.04 -13.75 15.78
N ARG A 45 5.79 -13.87 15.35
CA ARG A 45 4.64 -13.21 15.98
C ARG A 45 4.44 -13.65 17.42
N ASN A 46 4.59 -14.94 17.71
CA ASN A 46 4.44 -15.48 19.07
C ASN A 46 5.56 -14.97 19.99
N ILE A 47 6.81 -14.88 19.50
CA ILE A 47 7.92 -14.28 20.27
C ILE A 47 7.62 -12.81 20.57
N ALA A 48 7.16 -12.04 19.59
CA ALA A 48 6.82 -10.64 19.78
C ALA A 48 5.72 -10.47 20.84
N ARG A 49 4.67 -11.30 20.78
CA ARG A 49 3.59 -11.33 21.78
C ARG A 49 4.06 -11.71 23.17
N GLN A 50 4.97 -12.68 23.31
CA GLN A 50 5.57 -13.04 24.61
C GLN A 50 6.35 -11.87 25.23
N LYS A 51 6.84 -10.94 24.41
CA LYS A 51 7.50 -9.70 24.86
C LYS A 51 6.53 -8.51 24.97
N ASN A 52 5.22 -8.77 25.04
CA ASN A 52 4.15 -7.77 25.11
C ASN A 52 4.11 -6.80 23.90
N ALA A 53 4.60 -7.25 22.74
CA ALA A 53 4.60 -6.48 21.49
C ALA A 53 3.73 -7.17 20.44
N ASP A 54 2.44 -6.82 20.37
CA ASP A 54 1.51 -7.34 19.36
C ASP A 54 1.59 -6.55 18.05
N ILE A 55 2.80 -6.48 17.46
CA ILE A 55 3.09 -5.66 16.26
C ILE A 55 2.72 -6.32 14.94
N PHE A 56 2.73 -7.66 14.88
CA PHE A 56 2.46 -8.40 13.65
C PHE A 56 0.97 -8.81 13.57
N PRO A 57 0.30 -8.57 12.42
CA PRO A 57 -1.06 -9.03 12.21
C PRO A 57 -1.16 -10.57 12.24
N THR A 58 -2.38 -11.08 12.29
CA THR A 58 -2.64 -12.52 12.15
C THR A 58 -2.20 -13.02 10.77
N TYR A 59 -1.89 -14.31 10.68
CA TYR A 59 -1.59 -14.91 9.37
C TYR A 59 -2.79 -14.84 8.42
N ASP A 60 -4.02 -14.92 8.95
CA ASP A 60 -5.24 -14.86 8.16
C ASP A 60 -5.41 -13.49 7.48
N GLU A 61 -5.08 -12.40 8.18
CA GLU A 61 -5.05 -11.05 7.58
C GLU A 61 -4.00 -10.93 6.46
N VAL A 62 -2.81 -11.51 6.67
CA VAL A 62 -1.76 -11.56 5.64
C VAL A 62 -2.19 -12.42 4.45
N LEU A 63 -2.92 -13.52 4.70
CA LEU A 63 -3.47 -14.39 3.67
C LEU A 63 -4.57 -13.68 2.87
N CYS A 64 -5.45 -12.91 3.52
CA CYS A 64 -6.41 -12.05 2.83
C CYS A 64 -5.70 -11.05 1.91
N ALA A 65 -4.71 -10.32 2.41
CA ALA A 65 -3.92 -9.39 1.59
C ALA A 65 -3.22 -10.10 0.42
N LYS A 66 -2.71 -11.32 0.64
CA LYS A 66 -2.12 -12.15 -0.41
C LYS A 66 -3.17 -12.54 -1.46
N ASN A 67 -4.37 -12.92 -1.07
CA ASN A 67 -5.43 -13.32 -2.00
C ASN A 67 -6.02 -12.15 -2.78
N GLU A 68 -6.07 -10.95 -2.19
CA GLU A 68 -6.34 -9.70 -2.92
C GLU A 68 -5.29 -9.43 -4.00
N CYS A 69 -4.10 -10.02 -3.85
CA CYS A 69 -3.03 -9.93 -4.81
C CYS A 69 -3.14 -10.90 -6.01
N PHE A 70 -4.19 -11.70 -6.13
CA PHE A 70 -4.38 -12.64 -7.24
C PHE A 70 -5.76 -12.50 -7.89
N ASP A 71 -5.84 -12.91 -9.15
CA ASP A 71 -7.10 -13.07 -9.86
C ASP A 71 -7.85 -14.30 -9.36
N LYS A 72 -9.18 -14.25 -9.42
CA LYS A 72 -10.04 -15.36 -8.99
C LYS A 72 -10.17 -16.47 -10.04
N GLU A 73 -9.82 -16.19 -11.29
CA GLU A 73 -9.98 -17.10 -12.44
C GLU A 73 -8.62 -17.66 -12.90
N ILE A 74 -7.89 -18.29 -11.99
CA ILE A 74 -6.66 -19.03 -12.33
C ILE A 74 -7.03 -20.51 -12.46
N ASN A 75 -6.84 -21.07 -13.65
CA ASN A 75 -7.02 -22.50 -13.89
C ASN A 75 -5.68 -23.20 -13.63
N VAL A 76 -5.66 -24.07 -12.63
CA VAL A 76 -4.49 -24.86 -12.26
C VAL A 76 -4.82 -26.34 -12.45
N ASP A 77 -4.17 -26.95 -13.43
CA ASP A 77 -4.14 -28.39 -13.65
C ASP A 77 -2.81 -28.97 -13.15
N GLU A 78 -2.72 -30.29 -12.97
CA GLU A 78 -1.48 -30.97 -12.54
C GLU A 78 -0.30 -30.73 -13.49
N LEU A 79 -0.58 -30.50 -14.77
CA LEU A 79 0.42 -30.37 -15.84
C LEU A 79 0.72 -28.91 -16.21
N LYS A 80 -0.19 -27.98 -15.92
CA LYS A 80 -0.11 -26.60 -16.38
C LYS A 80 -0.95 -25.67 -15.52
N ALA A 81 -0.53 -24.41 -15.44
CA ALA A 81 -1.35 -23.33 -14.90
C ALA A 81 -1.56 -22.29 -15.99
N GLU A 82 -2.80 -21.88 -16.20
CA GLU A 82 -3.17 -20.91 -17.21
C GLU A 82 -3.90 -19.73 -16.56
N VAL A 83 -3.57 -18.53 -17.03
CA VAL A 83 -4.22 -17.28 -16.64
C VAL A 83 -4.49 -16.47 -17.89
N ASN A 84 -5.63 -15.81 -17.93
CA ASN A 84 -5.94 -14.89 -19.01
C ASN A 84 -5.05 -13.64 -18.87
N VAL A 85 -4.32 -13.32 -19.94
CA VAL A 85 -3.43 -12.15 -19.97
C VAL A 85 -4.20 -10.86 -19.72
N GLN A 86 -5.44 -10.75 -20.21
CA GLN A 86 -6.25 -9.55 -20.01
C GLN A 86 -6.57 -9.34 -18.52
N ASP A 87 -6.87 -10.40 -17.78
CA ASP A 87 -7.18 -10.32 -16.35
C ASP A 87 -5.94 -9.93 -15.55
N LEU A 88 -4.78 -10.50 -15.90
CA LEU A 88 -3.50 -10.12 -15.32
C LEU A 88 -3.17 -8.64 -15.55
N LEU A 89 -3.46 -8.11 -16.74
CA LEU A 89 -3.29 -6.68 -17.04
C LEU A 89 -4.27 -5.81 -16.24
N ASN A 90 -5.52 -6.24 -16.13
CA ASN A 90 -6.56 -5.51 -15.40
C ASN A 90 -6.23 -5.39 -13.90
N ILE A 91 -5.81 -6.49 -13.25
CA ILE A 91 -5.46 -6.44 -11.83
C ILE A 91 -4.19 -5.62 -11.58
N THR A 92 -3.21 -5.70 -12.49
CA THR A 92 -1.99 -4.88 -12.43
C THR A 92 -2.33 -3.40 -12.57
N ALA A 93 -3.15 -3.03 -13.55
CA ALA A 93 -3.60 -1.66 -13.76
C ALA A 93 -4.37 -1.12 -12.54
N ARG A 94 -5.26 -1.93 -11.95
CA ARG A 94 -6.00 -1.58 -10.72
C ARG A 94 -5.03 -1.26 -9.57
N ARG A 95 -4.01 -2.11 -9.35
CA ARG A 95 -3.02 -1.86 -8.28
C ARG A 95 -2.19 -0.62 -8.53
N LEU A 96 -1.75 -0.40 -9.77
CA LEU A 96 -1.00 0.81 -10.11
C LEU A 96 -1.80 2.08 -9.80
N ILE A 97 -3.11 2.09 -10.09
CA ILE A 97 -4.00 3.22 -9.77
C ILE A 97 -4.13 3.43 -8.26
N GLN A 98 -4.16 2.36 -7.46
CA GLN A 98 -4.28 2.43 -6.00
C GLN A 98 -3.04 2.99 -5.30
N ILE A 99 -1.88 3.00 -5.97
CA ILE A 99 -0.67 3.61 -5.42
C ILE A 99 -0.86 5.14 -5.43
N GLU A 100 -0.86 5.77 -4.25
CA GLU A 100 -1.14 7.21 -4.07
C GLU A 100 -0.29 8.15 -4.95
N SER A 101 0.92 7.71 -5.32
CA SER A 101 1.82 8.46 -6.21
C SER A 101 1.37 8.50 -7.68
N PHE A 102 0.45 7.61 -8.09
CA PHE A 102 -0.07 7.50 -9.44
C PHE A 102 -1.31 8.39 -9.66
N SER A 103 -2.19 8.47 -8.66
CA SER A 103 -3.41 9.30 -8.69
C SER A 103 -3.11 10.78 -9.00
N ASN A 104 -2.04 11.33 -8.43
CA ASN A 104 -1.64 12.72 -8.65
C ASN A 104 -1.04 13.01 -10.03
N LYS A 105 -0.62 11.97 -10.79
CA LYS A 105 0.01 12.11 -12.12
C LYS A 105 -0.95 11.85 -13.28
N LEU A 106 -2.04 11.11 -13.05
CA LEU A 106 -3.05 10.78 -14.07
C LEU A 106 -4.00 11.94 -14.43
N THR A 107 -4.00 13.04 -13.67
CA THR A 107 -4.82 14.24 -13.96
C THR A 107 -4.58 14.79 -15.37
N MET A 108 -3.38 14.59 -15.92
CA MET A 108 -2.99 15.06 -17.26
C MET A 108 -3.31 14.08 -18.40
N LEU A 109 -3.67 12.82 -18.10
CA LEU A 109 -3.98 11.81 -19.12
C LEU A 109 -5.44 11.88 -19.60
N ASN A 110 -6.38 12.23 -18.71
CA ASN A 110 -7.79 12.40 -19.05
C ASN A 110 -8.02 13.50 -20.10
N GLY A 111 -7.25 14.58 -20.04
CA GLY A 111 -7.38 15.70 -20.98
C GLY A 111 -6.99 15.32 -22.41
N LYS A 112 -5.91 14.55 -22.59
CA LYS A 112 -5.43 14.13 -23.92
C LYS A 112 -6.23 12.97 -24.49
N ALA A 113 -6.55 11.97 -23.66
CA ALA A 113 -7.37 10.83 -24.07
C ALA A 113 -8.78 11.27 -24.51
N ALA A 114 -9.41 12.20 -23.80
CA ALA A 114 -10.69 12.77 -24.22
C ALA A 114 -10.57 13.56 -25.54
N ASN A 115 -9.44 14.23 -25.79
CA ASN A 115 -9.22 15.02 -26.98
C ASN A 115 -9.05 14.17 -28.25
N GLU A 116 -8.33 13.06 -28.13
CA GLU A 116 -8.13 12.08 -29.22
C GLU A 116 -9.44 11.35 -29.55
N VAL A 117 -10.23 10.97 -28.53
CA VAL A 117 -11.48 10.21 -28.71
C VAL A 117 -12.64 11.09 -29.20
N CYS A 118 -12.65 12.38 -28.85
CA CYS A 118 -13.78 13.27 -29.18
C CYS A 118 -13.52 14.19 -30.37
N GLU A 119 -12.36 14.11 -31.06
CA GLU A 119 -11.91 15.05 -32.11
C GLU A 119 -12.10 16.54 -31.74
N ASN A 120 -12.16 16.84 -30.44
CA ASN A 120 -12.48 18.17 -29.98
C ASN A 120 -11.18 18.97 -29.83
N SER A 121 -11.17 20.23 -30.23
CA SER A 121 -9.99 21.08 -30.07
C SER A 121 -9.89 21.50 -28.61
N ALA A 122 -8.94 20.92 -27.88
CA ALA A 122 -8.58 21.16 -26.48
C ALA A 122 -9.19 22.43 -25.85
N SER A 123 -10.12 22.21 -24.90
CA SER A 123 -10.62 23.30 -24.05
C SER A 123 -9.49 23.78 -23.13
N LYS A 124 -9.25 25.11 -23.06
CA LYS A 124 -8.21 25.74 -22.20
C LYS A 124 -8.52 25.64 -20.69
N VAL A 125 -9.53 24.86 -20.31
CA VAL A 125 -10.07 24.71 -18.97
C VAL A 125 -10.40 23.25 -18.71
N CYS A 126 -10.04 22.77 -17.53
CA CYS A 126 -10.45 21.45 -17.05
C CYS A 126 -11.97 21.39 -16.84
N ASN A 127 -12.67 20.45 -17.48
CA ASN A 127 -14.12 20.29 -17.31
C ASN A 127 -14.53 19.68 -15.95
N ILE A 128 -13.58 19.22 -15.13
CA ILE A 128 -13.85 18.65 -13.80
C ILE A 128 -13.71 19.72 -12.71
N CYS A 129 -12.69 20.59 -12.81
CA CYS A 129 -12.39 21.57 -11.75
C CYS A 129 -12.27 23.03 -12.23
N GLY A 130 -12.44 23.31 -13.53
CA GLY A 130 -12.36 24.65 -14.09
C GLY A 130 -10.96 25.26 -14.15
N ALA A 131 -9.91 24.51 -13.76
CA ALA A 131 -8.54 25.00 -13.78
C ALA A 131 -8.07 25.31 -15.21
N LYS A 132 -7.53 26.52 -15.42
CA LYS A 132 -6.88 26.94 -16.68
C LYS A 132 -5.43 26.46 -16.67
N SER A 133 -4.91 26.05 -17.82
CA SER A 133 -3.47 25.77 -17.96
C SER A 133 -2.69 27.05 -17.68
N VAL A 134 -1.97 27.10 -16.57
CA VAL A 134 -1.06 28.19 -16.23
C VAL A 134 0.20 28.01 -17.06
N ASN A 135 0.18 28.47 -18.31
CA ASN A 135 1.40 28.80 -19.06
C ASN A 135 1.06 29.76 -20.18
N GLN A 136 0.98 31.04 -19.80
CA GLN A 136 1.29 32.16 -20.67
C GLN A 136 1.70 33.34 -19.78
N LEU A 137 2.91 33.29 -19.27
CA LEU A 137 3.65 34.46 -18.80
C LEU A 137 5.02 34.40 -19.47
N ILE A 138 5.11 35.18 -20.56
CA ILE A 138 6.27 35.84 -21.17
C ILE A 138 7.49 34.94 -21.41
#